data_AF-A0A4R1HQW7-F1
#
_entry.id   AF-A0A4R1HQW7-F1
#
_cell.length_a   1.000
_cell.length_b   1.000
_cell.length_c   1.000
_cell.angle_alpha   90.00
_cell.angle_beta   90.00
_cell.angle_gamma   90.00
#
_symmetry.space_group_name_H-M   'P 1'
#
loop_
_entity.id
_entity.type
_entity.pdbx_description
1 polymer ?
#
loop_
_entity_poly.entity_id
_entity_poly.type
_entity_poly.pdbx_seq_one_letter_code
_entity_poly.pdbx_strand_id
1 'polypeptide(L)'
;MGFPDRIERTVRIGRAPEVVWDALTTAEGLASWFGDRAEIDLRPGGAARLMWTDVGKDAELRVERVEPPHLFAFTWPMDGVPSGDPRRSYVEFTLVADGEGTLLTVVETGFAQLDGAHHRTAYDGHVEGWGRELGELVDALAA
;
A
#
# COMPACT_ATOMS: atom_id res chain seq x y z
N MET A 1 -21.93 2.07 15.29
CA MET A 1 -22.08 2.87 14.05
C MET A 1 -20.73 2.79 13.36
N GLY A 2 -20.55 1.83 12.46
CA GLY A 2 -19.28 1.66 11.77
C GLY A 2 -19.15 2.78 10.75
N PHE A 3 -18.14 3.62 10.87
CA PHE A 3 -17.74 4.46 9.76
C PHE A 3 -17.08 3.52 8.73
N PRO A 4 -17.66 3.35 7.52
CA PRO A 4 -17.25 2.31 6.57
C PRO A 4 -16.09 2.75 5.67
N ASP A 5 -15.22 3.67 6.12
CA ASP A 5 -14.13 4.22 5.31
C ASP A 5 -12.89 3.32 5.36
N ARG A 6 -13.12 2.06 5.00
CA ARG A 6 -12.11 0.99 4.93
C ARG A 6 -12.14 0.42 3.53
N ILE A 7 -11.03 0.58 2.83
CA ILE A 7 -10.78 -0.18 1.61
C ILE A 7 -10.16 -1.50 2.07
N GLU A 8 -10.74 -2.62 1.67
CA GLU A 8 -10.21 -3.95 1.97
C GLU A 8 -10.22 -4.78 0.70
N ARG A 9 -9.07 -5.36 0.38
CA ARG A 9 -8.93 -6.29 -0.74
C ARG A 9 -8.05 -7.45 -0.33
N THR A 10 -8.40 -8.62 -0.84
CA THR A 10 -7.69 -9.86 -0.59
C THR A 10 -7.38 -10.55 -1.91
N VAL A 11 -6.14 -10.96 -2.10
CA VAL A 11 -5.67 -11.70 -3.27
C VAL A 11 -4.88 -12.93 -2.84
N ARG A 12 -4.98 -14.00 -3.63
CA ARG A 12 -4.19 -15.21 -3.44
C ARG A 12 -3.00 -15.17 -4.40
N ILE A 13 -1.80 -15.33 -3.86
CA ILE A 13 -0.55 -15.32 -4.60
C ILE A 13 0.08 -16.72 -4.52
N GLY A 14 0.50 -17.28 -5.66
CA GLY A 14 1.11 -18.61 -5.76
C GLY A 14 2.56 -18.70 -5.27
N ARG A 15 2.97 -17.83 -4.34
CA ARG A 15 4.33 -17.75 -3.79
C ARG A 15 4.28 -17.78 -2.27
N ALA A 16 5.35 -18.28 -1.66
CA ALA A 16 5.50 -18.34 -0.20
C ALA A 16 5.49 -16.92 0.42
N PRO A 17 5.07 -16.77 1.69
CA PRO A 17 4.94 -15.47 2.34
C PRO A 17 6.22 -14.64 2.32
N GLU A 18 7.39 -15.29 2.40
CA GLU A 18 8.69 -14.63 2.37
C GLU A 18 8.96 -13.91 1.04
N VAL A 19 8.53 -14.50 -0.08
CA VAL A 19 8.68 -13.88 -1.40
C VAL A 19 7.75 -12.68 -1.53
N VAL A 20 6.50 -12.83 -1.07
CA VAL A 20 5.52 -11.73 -1.09
C VAL A 20 5.98 -10.61 -0.15
N TRP A 21 6.56 -10.96 1.00
CA TRP A 21 7.14 -10.01 1.95
C TRP A 21 8.24 -9.18 1.32
N ASP A 22 9.16 -9.80 0.59
CA ASP A 22 10.24 -9.09 -0.10
C ASP A 22 9.68 -8.13 -1.16
N ALA A 23 8.63 -8.54 -1.89
CA ALA A 23 7.93 -7.68 -2.85
C ALA A 23 7.27 -6.44 -2.22
N LEU A 24 6.87 -6.52 -0.94
CA LEU A 24 6.21 -5.42 -0.23
C LEU A 24 7.20 -4.52 0.54
N THR A 25 8.39 -5.03 0.87
CA THR A 25 9.26 -4.39 1.87
C THR A 25 10.66 -4.03 1.37
N THR A 26 11.02 -4.44 0.15
CA THR A 26 12.26 -4.04 -0.50
C THR A 26 12.00 -2.96 -1.55
N ALA A 27 13.00 -2.12 -1.80
CA ALA A 27 12.92 -1.10 -2.85
C ALA A 27 12.71 -1.72 -4.24
N GLU A 28 13.44 -2.81 -4.53
CA GLU A 28 13.34 -3.55 -5.79
C GLU A 28 11.96 -4.21 -5.94
N GLY A 29 11.45 -4.79 -4.86
CA GLY A 29 10.11 -5.37 -4.78
C GLY A 29 9.02 -4.33 -5.04
N LEU A 30 9.03 -3.23 -4.30
CA LEU A 30 8.06 -2.14 -4.47
C LEU A 30 8.12 -1.56 -5.89
N ALA A 31 9.30 -1.34 -6.45
CA ALA A 31 9.44 -0.83 -7.82
C ALA A 31 8.99 -1.80 -8.92
N SER A 32 8.67 -3.06 -8.59
CA SER A 32 8.18 -4.04 -9.58
C SER A 32 6.66 -3.96 -9.82
N TRP A 33 5.91 -3.35 -8.91
CA TRP A 33 4.44 -3.28 -8.97
C TRP A 33 3.85 -1.98 -8.42
N PHE A 34 4.65 -1.15 -7.73
CA PHE A 34 4.19 0.04 -7.02
C PHE A 34 5.11 1.23 -7.28
N GLY A 35 4.96 1.81 -8.47
CA GLY A 35 5.81 2.89 -8.99
C GLY A 35 7.06 2.38 -9.71
N ASP A 36 7.76 3.30 -10.38
CA ASP A 36 8.94 2.97 -11.19
C ASP A 36 10.21 2.80 -10.35
N ARG A 37 10.25 3.48 -9.19
CA ARG A 37 11.36 3.45 -8.24
C ARG A 37 10.82 3.58 -6.82
N ALA A 38 11.49 2.91 -5.90
CA ALA A 38 11.21 3.02 -4.48
C ALA A 38 12.50 3.18 -3.67
N GLU A 39 12.38 3.84 -2.53
CA GLU A 39 13.36 3.88 -1.45
C GLU A 39 12.62 3.51 -0.16
N ILE A 40 13.23 2.72 0.73
CA ILE A 40 12.60 2.31 1.98
C ILE A 40 13.60 2.10 3.11
N ASP A 41 13.39 2.78 4.22
CA ASP A 41 14.01 2.50 5.52
C ASP A 41 13.04 1.60 6.32
N LEU A 42 13.22 0.28 6.20
CA LEU A 42 12.29 -0.73 6.73
C LEU A 42 12.41 -0.88 8.25
N ARG A 43 11.93 0.10 8.99
CA ARG A 43 11.76 0.08 10.45
C ARG A 43 10.63 1.01 10.86
N PRO A 44 9.95 0.77 11.99
CA PRO A 44 8.98 1.72 12.52
C PRO A 44 9.56 3.14 12.63
N GLY A 45 8.85 4.12 12.07
CA GLY A 45 9.28 5.51 11.95
C GLY A 45 10.24 5.79 10.79
N GLY A 46 10.64 4.78 10.01
CA GLY A 46 11.43 4.94 8.79
C GLY A 46 10.63 5.58 7.66
N ALA A 47 11.32 6.29 6.78
CA ALA A 47 10.73 6.87 5.58
C ALA A 47 10.76 5.87 4.43
N ALA A 48 9.75 5.90 3.59
CA ALA A 48 9.79 5.29 2.26
C ALA A 48 9.33 6.31 1.22
N ARG A 49 9.79 6.16 -0.02
CA ARG A 49 9.42 7.06 -1.11
C ARG A 49 9.12 6.24 -2.35
N LEU A 50 7.96 6.49 -2.96
CA LEU A 50 7.59 5.92 -4.24
C LEU A 50 7.63 7.01 -5.31
N MET A 51 8.13 6.68 -6.49
CA MET A 51 8.34 7.61 -7.59
C MET A 51 7.78 7.04 -8.89
N TRP A 52 6.90 7.81 -9.54
CA TRP A 52 6.39 7.56 -10.89
C TRP A 52 7.05 8.57 -11.82
N THR A 53 8.09 8.11 -12.50
CA THR A 53 9.00 8.94 -13.30
C THR A 53 8.38 9.38 -14.61
N ASP A 54 7.43 8.61 -15.14
CA ASP A 54 6.67 8.90 -16.35
C ASP A 54 5.78 10.16 -16.21
N VAL A 55 5.16 10.34 -15.04
CA VAL A 55 4.27 11.46 -14.72
C VAL A 55 4.90 12.50 -13.80
N GLY A 56 6.15 12.29 -13.37
CA GLY A 56 6.88 13.20 -12.48
C GLY A 56 6.22 13.36 -11.11
N LYS A 57 5.65 12.28 -10.57
CA LYS A 57 5.02 12.27 -9.24
C LYS A 57 5.83 11.45 -8.26
N ASP A 58 5.76 11.83 -6.99
CA ASP A 58 6.32 11.05 -5.90
C ASP A 58 5.43 11.12 -4.65
N ALA A 59 5.51 10.09 -3.81
CA ALA A 59 4.81 10.00 -2.54
C ALA A 59 5.80 9.60 -1.44
N GLU A 60 5.85 10.40 -0.38
CA GLU A 60 6.60 10.07 0.83
C GLU A 60 5.68 9.33 1.81
N LEU A 61 6.12 8.16 2.26
CA LEU A 61 5.43 7.26 3.17
C LEU A 61 6.20 7.18 4.49
N ARG A 62 5.48 6.85 5.57
CA ARG A 62 6.11 6.57 6.87
C ARG A 62 5.76 5.18 7.33
N VAL A 63 6.77 4.35 7.55
CA VAL A 63 6.61 2.98 8.06
C VAL A 63 6.11 3.03 9.50
N GLU A 64 5.04 2.30 9.78
CA GLU A 64 4.40 2.23 11.11
C GLU A 64 4.63 0.89 11.78
N ARG A 65 4.51 -0.22 11.03
CA ARG A 65 4.69 -1.59 11.56
C ARG A 65 5.47 -2.46 10.59
N VAL A 66 6.33 -3.29 11.16
CA VAL A 66 7.15 -4.27 10.43
C VAL A 66 7.22 -5.52 11.29
N GLU A 67 6.52 -6.58 10.90
CA GLU A 67 6.49 -7.88 11.57
C GLU A 67 6.72 -8.98 10.52
N PRO A 68 7.98 -9.27 10.15
CA PRO A 68 8.26 -10.20 9.06
C PRO A 68 7.81 -11.65 9.36
N PRO A 69 7.34 -12.41 8.34
CA PRO A 69 6.84 -11.98 7.04
C PRO A 69 5.32 -11.70 7.04
N HIS A 70 4.73 -11.32 8.17
CA HIS A 70 3.27 -11.39 8.40
C HIS A 70 2.55 -10.05 8.24
N LEU A 71 3.18 -8.93 8.63
CA LEU A 71 2.50 -7.63 8.67
C LEU A 71 3.43 -6.47 8.35
N PHE A 72 3.03 -5.67 7.36
CA PHE A 72 3.71 -4.43 6.99
C PHE A 72 2.68 -3.30 6.90
N ALA A 73 2.95 -2.18 7.56
CA ALA A 73 2.04 -1.04 7.55
C ALA A 73 2.78 0.29 7.44
N PHE A 74 2.17 1.24 6.75
CA PHE A 74 2.67 2.60 6.60
C PHE A 74 1.52 3.63 6.53
N THR A 75 1.87 4.91 6.67
CA THR A 75 0.95 6.01 6.40
C THR A 75 1.21 6.66 5.04
N TRP A 76 0.13 6.99 4.35
CA TRP A 76 0.16 7.52 2.99
C TRP A 76 -0.49 8.92 2.95
N PRO A 77 0.06 9.89 2.20
CA PRO A 77 -0.50 11.24 2.11
C PRO A 77 -1.88 11.21 1.42
N MET A 78 -2.85 11.95 1.95
CA MET A 78 -4.18 11.98 1.30
C MET A 78 -4.13 12.70 -0.05
N ASP A 79 -4.85 12.17 -1.03
CA ASP A 79 -5.05 12.85 -2.31
C ASP A 79 -6.11 13.96 -2.21
N GLY A 80 -5.98 14.97 -3.07
CA GLY A 80 -6.96 16.05 -3.19
C GLY A 80 -6.97 17.06 -2.03
N VAL A 81 -6.11 16.92 -1.02
CA VAL A 81 -5.92 17.93 0.04
C VAL A 81 -4.83 18.95 -0.33
N PRO A 82 -4.81 20.13 0.30
CA PRO A 82 -3.76 21.12 0.06
C PRO A 82 -2.35 20.57 0.30
N SER A 83 -1.37 21.10 -0.42
CA SER A 83 0.04 20.74 -0.18
C SER A 83 0.45 21.03 1.26
N GLY A 84 1.13 20.07 1.90
CA GLY A 84 1.54 20.16 3.31
C GLY A 84 0.45 19.79 4.32
N ASP A 85 -0.70 19.28 3.89
CA ASP A 85 -1.72 18.77 4.81
C ASP A 85 -1.17 17.58 5.64
N PRO A 86 -1.33 17.60 6.97
CA PRO A 86 -0.78 16.56 7.84
C PRO A 86 -1.61 15.26 7.84
N ARG A 87 -2.79 15.26 7.21
CA ARG A 87 -3.69 14.10 7.20
C ARG A 87 -3.18 13.01 6.28
N ARG A 88 -3.22 11.78 6.78
CA ARG A 88 -2.67 10.59 6.13
C ARG A 88 -3.62 9.42 6.31
N SER A 89 -3.72 8.55 5.33
CA SER A 89 -4.36 7.24 5.49
C SER A 89 -3.39 6.26 6.13
N TYR A 90 -3.92 5.16 6.65
CA TYR A 90 -3.17 4.05 7.20
C TYR A 90 -3.40 2.81 6.35
N VAL A 91 -2.33 2.28 5.76
CA VAL A 91 -2.33 1.07 4.92
C VAL A 91 -1.65 -0.04 5.70
N GLU A 92 -2.31 -1.19 5.81
CA GLU A 92 -1.79 -2.40 6.43
C GLU A 92 -1.93 -3.59 5.47
N PHE A 93 -0.81 -4.26 5.22
CA PHE A 93 -0.75 -5.54 4.55
C PHE A 93 -0.62 -6.65 5.59
N THR A 94 -1.41 -7.71 5.43
CA THR A 94 -1.30 -8.94 6.21
C THR A 94 -1.12 -10.14 5.28
N LEU A 95 -0.17 -11.00 5.62
CA LEU A 95 0.20 -12.17 4.85
C LEU A 95 -0.10 -13.42 5.69
N VAL A 96 -0.90 -14.32 5.12
CA VAL A 96 -1.24 -15.60 5.74
C VAL A 96 -0.88 -16.71 4.78
N ALA A 97 -0.12 -17.70 5.26
CA ALA A 97 0.20 -18.88 4.45
C ALA A 97 -1.08 -19.63 4.03
N ASP A 98 -1.13 -20.05 2.76
CA ASP A 98 -2.27 -20.71 2.15
C ASP A 98 -1.78 -21.83 1.21
N GLY A 99 -1.50 -22.98 1.80
CA GLY A 99 -0.84 -24.11 1.11
C GLY A 99 0.59 -23.74 0.71
N GLU A 100 0.90 -23.84 -0.58
CA GLU A 100 2.18 -23.40 -1.15
C GLU A 100 2.21 -21.90 -1.50
N GLY A 101 1.09 -21.20 -1.30
CA GLY A 101 0.92 -19.79 -1.61
C GLY A 101 0.69 -18.92 -0.38
N THR A 102 0.26 -17.69 -0.63
CA THR A 102 -0.02 -16.67 0.38
C THR A 102 -1.35 -15.99 0.08
N LEU A 103 -2.17 -15.81 1.11
CA LEU A 103 -3.29 -14.91 1.10
C LEU A 103 -2.81 -13.53 1.58
N LEU A 104 -2.76 -12.56 0.68
CA LEU A 104 -2.40 -11.18 0.97
C LEU A 104 -3.68 -10.37 1.12
N THR A 105 -3.84 -9.68 2.26
CA THR A 105 -4.92 -8.72 2.48
C THR A 105 -4.32 -7.34 2.68
N VAL A 106 -4.81 -6.36 1.91
CA VAL A 106 -4.55 -4.94 2.16
C VAL A 106 -5.78 -4.31 2.78
N VAL A 107 -5.55 -3.50 3.80
CA VAL A 107 -6.55 -2.68 4.47
C VAL A 107 -6.06 -1.26 4.49
N GLU A 108 -6.83 -0.33 3.91
CA GLU A 108 -6.57 1.09 4.03
C GLU A 108 -7.70 1.80 4.75
N THR A 109 -7.36 2.65 5.72
CA THR A 109 -8.31 3.38 6.55
C THR A 109 -7.89 4.83 6.73
N GLY A 110 -8.82 5.65 7.24
CA GLY A 110 -8.55 7.03 7.64
C GLY A 110 -9.22 8.07 6.75
N PHE A 111 -9.94 7.70 5.68
CA PHE A 111 -10.60 8.67 4.80
C PHE A 111 -11.71 9.48 5.49
N ALA A 112 -12.27 8.99 6.61
CA ALA A 112 -13.27 9.69 7.42
C ALA A 112 -12.83 11.10 7.91
N GLN A 113 -11.53 11.41 7.87
CA GLN A 113 -10.98 12.72 8.20
C GLN A 113 -11.16 13.77 7.09
N LEU A 114 -11.62 13.35 5.90
CA LEU A 114 -11.88 14.21 4.75
C LEU A 114 -13.37 14.52 4.65
N ASP A 115 -13.71 15.67 4.07
CA ASP A 115 -15.08 16.13 3.90
C ASP A 115 -15.54 16.05 2.44
N GLY A 116 -16.86 15.87 2.27
CA GLY A 116 -17.59 16.11 1.03
C GLY A 116 -16.93 15.55 -0.23
N ALA A 117 -16.37 16.46 -1.05
CA ALA A 117 -15.76 16.11 -2.33
C ALA A 117 -14.34 15.51 -2.17
N HIS A 118 -13.56 15.98 -1.21
CA HIS A 118 -12.20 15.47 -0.96
C HIS A 118 -12.24 14.00 -0.53
N HIS A 119 -13.20 13.63 0.34
CA HIS A 119 -13.42 12.25 0.74
C HIS A 119 -13.67 11.35 -0.48
N ARG A 120 -14.64 11.69 -1.32
CA ARG A 120 -14.98 10.88 -2.50
C ARG A 120 -13.80 10.74 -3.45
N THR A 121 -13.13 11.85 -3.78
CA THR A 121 -11.99 11.81 -4.70
C THR A 121 -10.85 10.95 -4.19
N ALA A 122 -10.46 11.10 -2.91
CA ALA A 122 -9.38 10.30 -2.34
C ALA A 122 -9.78 8.82 -2.22
N TYR A 123 -10.99 8.54 -1.71
CA TYR A 123 -11.46 7.18 -1.48
C TYR A 123 -11.61 6.41 -2.79
N ASP A 124 -12.32 6.98 -3.78
CA ASP A 124 -12.57 6.31 -5.06
C ASP A 124 -11.25 6.08 -5.83
N GLY A 125 -10.34 7.06 -5.80
CA GLY A 125 -9.02 6.94 -6.42
C GLY A 125 -8.18 5.81 -5.82
N HIS A 126 -8.18 5.66 -4.50
CA HIS A 126 -7.47 4.57 -3.83
C HIS A 126 -8.17 3.20 -4.02
N VAL A 127 -9.50 3.17 -4.10
CA VAL A 127 -10.25 1.94 -4.42
C VAL A 127 -9.84 1.42 -5.80
N GLU A 128 -9.79 2.30 -6.80
CA GLU A 128 -9.35 1.97 -8.16
C GLU A 128 -7.86 1.59 -8.18
N GLY A 129 -7.01 2.40 -7.54
CA GLY A 129 -5.58 2.17 -7.40
C GLY A 129 -5.28 0.77 -6.87
N TRP A 130 -5.78 0.41 -5.69
CA TRP A 130 -5.55 -0.92 -5.11
C TRP A 130 -6.08 -2.07 -5.99
N GLY A 131 -7.10 -1.83 -6.81
CA GLY A 131 -7.57 -2.81 -7.78
C GLY A 131 -6.53 -3.11 -8.86
N ARG A 132 -5.83 -2.08 -9.34
CA ARG A 132 -4.76 -2.20 -10.34
C ARG A 132 -3.46 -2.70 -9.73
N GLU A 133 -2.95 -2.03 -8.69
CA GLU A 133 -1.62 -2.33 -8.13
C GLU A 133 -1.52 -3.77 -7.60
N LEU A 134 -2.59 -4.30 -6.98
CA LEU A 134 -2.60 -5.72 -6.56
C LEU A 134 -2.60 -6.70 -7.73
N GLY A 135 -3.17 -6.31 -8.88
CA GLY A 135 -3.06 -7.09 -10.11
C GLY A 135 -1.62 -7.11 -10.63
N GLU A 136 -0.98 -5.95 -10.67
CA GLU A 136 0.44 -5.82 -11.06
C GLU A 136 1.37 -6.62 -10.13
N LEU A 137 1.10 -6.63 -8.82
CA LEU A 137 1.83 -7.47 -7.86
C LEU A 137 1.69 -8.97 -8.17
N VAL A 138 0.47 -9.42 -8.47
CA VAL A 138 0.21 -10.83 -8.80
C VAL A 138 0.95 -11.21 -10.08
N ASP A 139 0.93 -10.36 -11.09
CA ASP A 139 1.62 -10.58 -12.37
C ASP A 139 3.14 -10.58 -12.19
N ALA A 140 3.69 -9.62 -11.44
CA ALA A 140 5.12 -9.52 -11.14
C ALA A 140 5.66 -10.77 -10.41
N LEU A 141 4.84 -11.39 -9.56
CA LEU A 141 5.21 -12.60 -8.80
C LEU A 141 4.93 -13.92 -9.55
N ALA A 142 4.22 -13.86 -10.67
CA ALA A 142 3.97 -15.00 -11.56
C ALA A 142 5.04 -15.16 -12.65
N ALA A 143 5.79 -14.11 -12.96
CA ALA A 143 6.92 -14.10 -13.89
C ALA A 143 8.15 -14.85 -13.34
#